data_AF-A0A436QZT5-F1
#
_entry.id   AF-A0A436QZT5-F1
#
_cell.length_a   1.000
_cell.length_b   1.000
_cell.length_c   1.000
_cell.angle_alpha   90.00
_cell.angle_beta   90.00
_cell.angle_gamma   90.00
#
_symmetry.space_group_name_H-M   'P 1'
#
loop_
_entity.id
_entity.type
_entity.pdbx_description
1 polymer ?
#
loop_
_entity_poly.entity_id
_entity_poly.type
_entity_poly.pdbx_seq_one_letter_code
_entity_poly.pdbx_strand_id
1 'polypeptide(L)'
;MEKSFDGWLSGFIGVLIFSGSLPATRLAVMDFDPTFLTAARAAIAGLLGIAMLLLFREKRPERGDLVSLAVVALGVVVGFPLLTALALKHVTSAHSIIFVGLLPLATAIFGELRGADRPRPA
;
A
#
# COMPACT_ATOMS: atom_id res chain seq x y z
N MET A 1 -1.41 4.66 -28.63
CA MET A 1 -1.61 5.98 -28.01
C MET A 1 -2.50 5.90 -26.76
N GLU A 2 -3.46 4.95 -26.68
CA GLU A 2 -4.32 4.71 -25.49
C GLU A 2 -3.57 4.31 -24.20
N LYS A 3 -2.58 3.39 -24.28
CA LYS A 3 -1.84 2.89 -23.09
C LYS A 3 -1.21 3.98 -22.20
N SER A 4 -0.82 5.11 -22.77
CA SER A 4 -0.21 6.19 -21.98
C SER A 4 -1.27 6.89 -21.12
N PHE A 5 -2.44 7.18 -21.70
CA PHE A 5 -3.54 7.83 -20.98
C PHE A 5 -4.11 6.94 -19.86
N ASP A 6 -4.20 5.62 -20.07
CA ASP A 6 -4.63 4.67 -19.04
C ASP A 6 -3.69 4.67 -17.83
N GLY A 7 -2.38 4.76 -18.08
CA GLY A 7 -1.37 4.88 -17.02
C GLY A 7 -1.49 6.19 -16.23
N TRP A 8 -1.66 7.31 -16.92
CA TRP A 8 -1.86 8.63 -16.29
C TRP A 8 -3.15 8.70 -15.48
N LEU A 9 -4.25 8.15 -16.02
CA LEU A 9 -5.55 8.12 -15.34
C LEU A 9 -5.49 7.23 -14.09
N SER A 10 -4.93 6.03 -14.20
CA SER A 10 -4.77 5.12 -13.07
C SER A 10 -3.87 5.74 -11.98
N GLY A 11 -2.78 6.40 -12.39
CA GLY A 11 -1.90 7.14 -11.49
C GLY A 11 -2.63 8.28 -10.78
N PHE A 12 -3.40 9.08 -11.51
CA PHE A 12 -4.17 10.18 -10.94
C PHE A 12 -5.23 9.70 -9.94
N ILE A 13 -5.98 8.64 -10.28
CA ILE A 13 -6.94 8.00 -9.35
C ILE A 13 -6.22 7.52 -8.09
N GLY A 14 -5.04 6.90 -8.24
CA GLY A 14 -4.21 6.48 -7.11
C GLY A 14 -3.82 7.66 -6.20
N VAL A 15 -3.34 8.76 -6.79
CA VAL A 15 -2.97 9.98 -6.04
C VAL A 15 -4.18 10.56 -5.29
N LEU A 16 -5.34 10.64 -5.94
CA LEU A 16 -6.57 11.12 -5.30
C LEU A 16 -6.96 10.26 -4.09
N ILE A 17 -7.00 8.93 -4.25
CA ILE A 17 -7.35 8.01 -3.15
C ILE A 17 -6.34 8.10 -2.00
N PHE A 18 -5.04 8.17 -2.30
CA PHE A 18 -3.99 8.23 -1.30
C PHE A 18 -3.96 9.56 -0.54
N SER A 19 -4.16 10.69 -1.24
CA SER A 19 -4.17 12.02 -0.62
C SER A 19 -5.23 12.16 0.47
N GLY A 20 -6.42 11.57 0.27
CA GLY A 20 -7.49 11.56 1.27
C GLY A 20 -7.33 10.52 2.38
N SER A 21 -6.55 9.45 2.15
CA SER A 21 -6.46 8.32 3.09
C SER A 21 -5.80 8.68 4.43
N LEU A 22 -4.75 9.51 4.43
CA LEU A 22 -4.06 9.91 5.67
C LEU A 22 -4.92 10.82 6.57
N PRO A 23 -5.55 11.91 6.06
CA PRO A 23 -6.52 12.69 6.82
C PRO A 23 -7.68 11.85 7.36
N ALA A 24 -8.25 10.96 6.53
CA ALA A 24 -9.35 10.09 6.95
C ALA A 24 -8.92 9.11 8.06
N THR A 25 -7.72 8.53 7.95
CA THR A 25 -7.17 7.65 9.00
C THR A 25 -6.97 8.41 10.31
N ARG A 26 -6.49 9.66 10.24
CA ARG A 26 -6.34 10.51 11.42
C ARG A 26 -7.68 10.77 12.10
N LEU A 27 -8.70 11.15 11.33
CA LEU A 27 -10.04 11.39 11.86
C LEU A 27 -10.59 10.14 12.53
N ALA A 28 -10.48 8.99 11.86
CA ALA A 28 -11.04 7.75 12.37
C ALA A 28 -10.30 7.23 13.62
N VAL A 29 -8.99 7.46 13.77
CA VAL A 29 -8.24 7.06 14.99
C VAL A 29 -8.58 7.93 16.20
N MET A 30 -9.24 9.09 16.02
CA MET A 30 -9.76 9.85 17.16
C MET A 30 -10.96 9.16 17.82
N ASP A 31 -11.74 8.41 17.05
CA ASP A 31 -12.97 7.75 17.52
C ASP A 31 -12.82 6.22 17.67
N PHE A 32 -11.84 5.61 16.97
CA PHE A 32 -11.62 4.16 16.95
C PHE A 32 -10.21 3.76 17.38
N ASP A 33 -10.10 2.60 18.03
CA ASP A 33 -8.79 2.04 18.36
C ASP A 33 -7.97 1.73 17.09
N PRO A 34 -6.68 2.11 17.04
CA PRO A 34 -5.82 1.89 15.86
C PRO A 34 -5.72 0.43 15.42
N THR A 35 -5.77 -0.52 16.35
CA THR A 35 -5.69 -1.95 16.03
C THR A 35 -6.96 -2.43 15.36
N PHE A 36 -8.13 -2.00 15.88
CA PHE A 36 -9.42 -2.27 15.27
C PHE A 36 -9.51 -1.67 13.86
N LEU A 37 -9.11 -0.41 13.69
CA LEU A 37 -9.15 0.26 12.40
C LEU A 37 -8.25 -0.42 11.35
N THR A 38 -7.06 -0.85 11.78
CA THR A 38 -6.12 -1.60 10.92
C THR A 38 -6.71 -2.96 10.53
N ALA A 39 -7.26 -3.70 11.51
CA ALA A 39 -7.86 -5.00 11.27
C ALA A 39 -9.10 -4.90 10.36
N ALA A 40 -9.97 -3.91 10.58
CA ALA A 40 -11.14 -3.67 9.76
C ALA A 40 -10.77 -3.34 8.30
N ARG A 41 -9.77 -2.47 8.09
CA ARG A 41 -9.27 -2.14 6.74
C ARG A 41 -8.71 -3.39 6.04
N ALA A 42 -7.89 -4.17 6.74
CA ALA A 42 -7.32 -5.41 6.20
C ALA A 42 -8.42 -6.44 5.86
N ALA A 43 -9.42 -6.59 6.72
CA ALA A 43 -10.54 -7.51 6.52
C ALA A 43 -11.40 -7.10 5.31
N ILE A 44 -11.77 -5.82 5.20
CA ILE A 44 -12.56 -5.31 4.07
C ILE A 44 -11.79 -5.49 2.75
N ALA A 45 -10.52 -5.09 2.71
CA ALA A 45 -9.68 -5.26 1.53
C ALA A 45 -9.52 -6.75 1.16
N GLY A 46 -9.32 -7.63 2.15
CA GLY A 46 -9.21 -9.07 1.95
C GLY A 46 -10.51 -9.68 1.41
N LEU A 47 -11.67 -9.31 1.97
CA LEU A 47 -12.97 -9.79 1.52
C LEU A 47 -13.27 -9.35 0.08
N LEU A 48 -13.01 -8.07 -0.25
CA LEU A 48 -13.16 -7.56 -1.61
C LEU A 48 -12.20 -8.26 -2.57
N GLY A 49 -10.94 -8.47 -2.17
CA GLY A 49 -9.96 -9.21 -2.96
C GLY A 49 -10.41 -10.65 -3.24
N ILE A 50 -10.89 -11.37 -2.22
CA ILE A 50 -11.45 -12.72 -2.37
C ILE A 50 -12.67 -12.69 -3.31
N ALA A 51 -13.59 -11.75 -3.12
CA ALA A 51 -14.77 -11.61 -3.97
C ALA A 51 -14.39 -11.39 -5.45
N MET A 52 -13.39 -10.54 -5.73
CA MET A 52 -12.88 -10.32 -7.08
C MET A 52 -12.22 -11.58 -7.65
N LEU A 53 -11.35 -12.27 -6.89
CA LEU A 53 -10.71 -13.51 -7.34
C LEU A 53 -11.74 -14.60 -7.67
N LEU A 54 -12.82 -14.69 -6.88
CA LEU A 54 -13.92 -15.62 -7.13
C LEU A 54 -14.76 -15.22 -8.35
N LEU A 55 -15.05 -13.92 -8.51
CA LEU A 55 -15.84 -13.40 -9.63
C LEU A 55 -15.13 -13.56 -10.97
N PHE A 56 -13.82 -13.27 -11.02
CA PHE A 56 -12.99 -13.41 -12.22
C PHE A 56 -12.42 -14.83 -12.40
N ARG A 57 -12.68 -15.74 -11.43
CA ARG A 57 -12.23 -17.15 -11.44
C ARG A 57 -10.72 -17.28 -11.67
N GLU A 58 -9.96 -16.43 -10.99
CA GLU A 58 -8.52 -16.33 -11.19
C GLU A 58 -7.78 -17.61 -10.80
N LYS A 59 -6.65 -17.86 -11.48
CA LYS A 59 -5.81 -19.03 -11.19
C LYS A 59 -5.18 -18.90 -9.80
N ARG A 60 -5.11 -20.01 -9.07
CA ARG A 60 -4.44 -20.04 -7.77
C ARG A 60 -2.93 -19.82 -7.96
N PRO A 61 -2.27 -19.08 -7.04
CA PRO A 61 -0.84 -18.84 -7.12
C PRO A 61 -0.05 -20.14 -7.07
N GLU A 62 1.09 -20.18 -7.77
CA GLU A 62 1.98 -21.34 -7.75
C GLU A 62 2.76 -21.39 -6.43
N ARG A 63 3.29 -22.57 -6.08
CA ARG A 63 4.02 -22.74 -4.81
C ARG A 63 5.23 -21.80 -4.69
N GLY A 64 5.83 -21.42 -5.82
CA GLY A 64 6.94 -20.46 -5.87
C GLY A 64 6.52 -19.03 -5.50
N ASP A 65 5.27 -18.65 -5.76
CA ASP A 65 4.76 -17.31 -5.48
C ASP A 65 4.42 -17.11 -4.00
N LEU A 66 4.16 -18.19 -3.27
CA LEU A 66 3.72 -18.15 -1.88
C LEU A 66 4.72 -17.44 -0.96
N VAL A 67 6.02 -17.60 -1.20
CA VAL A 67 7.06 -16.93 -0.41
C VAL A 67 7.01 -15.42 -0.65
N SER A 68 6.92 -14.99 -1.91
CA SER A 68 6.85 -13.57 -2.26
C SER A 68 5.56 -12.95 -1.73
N LEU A 69 4.44 -13.67 -1.84
CA LEU A 69 3.14 -13.26 -1.33
C LEU A 69 3.16 -13.10 0.19
N ALA A 70 3.78 -14.04 0.91
CA ALA A 70 3.93 -13.97 2.36
C ALA A 70 4.77 -12.76 2.80
N VAL A 71 5.89 -12.48 2.11
CA VAL A 71 6.73 -11.31 2.38
C VAL A 71 5.95 -10.01 2.17
N VAL A 72 5.21 -9.90 1.05
CA VAL A 72 4.40 -8.71 0.75
C VAL A 72 3.28 -8.55 1.77
N ALA A 73 2.57 -9.62 2.12
CA ALA A 73 1.49 -9.58 3.10
C ALA A 73 2.01 -9.13 4.47
N LEU A 74 3.11 -9.72 4.96
CA LEU A 74 3.72 -9.35 6.24
C LEU A 74 4.20 -7.90 6.24
N GLY A 75 4.84 -7.44 5.17
CA GLY A 75 5.36 -6.08 5.09
C GLY A 75 4.27 -5.02 4.96
N VAL A 76 3.35 -5.20 4.01
CA VAL A 76 2.40 -4.15 3.59
C VAL A 76 1.12 -4.17 4.42
N VAL A 77 0.62 -5.35 4.80
CA VAL A 77 -0.66 -5.47 5.54
C VAL A 77 -0.44 -5.35 7.04
N VAL A 78 0.63 -5.94 7.57
CA VAL A 78 0.88 -5.98 9.02
C VAL A 78 1.94 -4.97 9.43
N GLY A 79 3.15 -5.07 8.86
CA GLY A 79 4.31 -4.30 9.29
C GLY A 79 4.11 -2.80 9.12
N PHE A 80 3.82 -2.34 7.91
CA PHE A 80 3.73 -0.92 7.61
C PHE A 80 2.64 -0.18 8.41
N PRO A 81 1.37 -0.65 8.48
CA PRO A 81 0.33 0.04 9.23
C PRO A 81 0.61 0.04 10.74
N LEU A 82 1.07 -1.08 11.29
CA LEU A 82 1.34 -1.20 12.73
C LEU A 82 2.51 -0.31 13.15
N LEU A 83 3.61 -0.32 12.40
CA LEU A 83 4.77 0.54 12.67
C LEU A 83 4.42 2.02 12.48
N THR A 84 3.61 2.36 11.48
CA THR A 84 3.17 3.74 11.24
C THR A 84 2.24 4.22 12.36
N ALA A 85 1.28 3.40 12.79
CA ALA A 85 0.40 3.71 13.92
C ALA A 85 1.21 3.88 15.22
N LEU A 86 2.23 3.05 15.46
CA LEU A 86 3.11 3.19 16.62
C LEU A 86 3.97 4.45 16.56
N ALA A 87 4.52 4.78 15.39
CA ALA A 87 5.30 6.00 15.17
C ALA A 87 4.45 7.25 15.42
N LEU A 88 3.19 7.25 14.98
CA LEU A 88 2.24 8.34 15.19
C LEU A 88 1.88 8.56 16.68
N LYS A 89 2.10 7.57 17.57
CA LYS A 89 1.96 7.78 19.02
C LYS A 89 3.11 8.59 19.63
N HIS A 90 4.28 8.60 19.00
CA HIS A 90 5.51 9.19 19.55
C HIS A 90 5.97 10.45 18.79
N VAL A 91 5.49 10.63 17.56
CA VAL A 91 5.94 11.69 16.64
C VAL A 91 4.75 12.54 16.22
N THR A 92 4.88 13.86 16.29
CA THR A 92 3.84 14.79 15.83
C THR A 92 3.56 14.59 14.34
N SER A 93 2.30 14.79 13.91
CA SER A 93 1.87 14.48 12.54
C SER A 93 2.64 15.22 11.44
N ALA A 94 3.20 16.38 11.76
CA ALA A 94 4.01 17.16 10.84
C ALA A 94 5.33 16.45 10.49
N HIS A 95 5.97 15.76 11.46
CA HIS A 95 7.20 15.02 11.21
C HIS A 95 6.96 13.71 10.46
N SER A 96 5.84 13.02 10.73
CA SER A 96 5.52 11.73 10.10
C SER A 96 5.19 11.85 8.61
N ILE A 97 4.64 12.98 8.15
CA ILE A 97 4.41 13.26 6.72
C ILE A 97 5.72 13.25 5.92
N ILE A 98 6.84 13.70 6.50
CA ILE A 98 8.14 13.74 5.82
C ILE A 98 8.63 12.30 5.55
N PHE A 99 8.50 11.40 6.53
CA PHE A 99 8.86 9.99 6.35
C PHE A 99 7.96 9.29 5.33
N VAL A 100 6.67 9.62 5.29
CA VAL A 100 5.77 9.08 4.27
C VAL A 100 6.12 9.62 2.88
N GLY A 101 6.55 10.87 2.78
CA GLY A 101 7.08 11.46 1.54
C GLY A 101 8.37 10.80 1.03
N LEU A 102 9.11 10.10 1.90
CA LEU A 102 10.30 9.32 1.52
C LEU A 102 9.95 7.91 1.01
N LEU A 103 8.74 7.38 1.24
CA LEU A 103 8.35 6.06 0.74
C LEU A 103 8.49 5.91 -0.77
N PRO A 104 8.02 6.85 -1.62
CA PRO A 104 8.22 6.74 -3.07
C PRO A 104 9.70 6.63 -3.46
N LEU A 105 10.57 7.38 -2.79
CA LEU A 105 12.02 7.31 -3.01
C LEU A 105 12.57 5.94 -2.59
N ALA A 106 12.20 5.45 -1.41
CA ALA A 106 12.59 4.11 -0.95
C ALA A 106 12.09 3.03 -1.91
N THR A 107 10.83 3.10 -2.37
CA THR A 107 10.25 2.17 -3.35
C THR A 107 11.00 2.21 -4.67
N ALA A 108 11.42 3.39 -5.14
CA ALA A 108 12.24 3.52 -6.35
C ALA A 108 13.61 2.84 -6.18
N ILE A 109 14.30 3.08 -5.07
CA ILE A 109 15.61 2.47 -4.76
C ILE A 109 15.49 0.95 -4.68
N PHE A 110 14.54 0.42 -3.90
CA PHE A 110 14.34 -1.03 -3.81
C PHE A 110 13.84 -1.64 -5.12
N GLY A 111 13.07 -0.88 -5.91
CA GLY A 111 12.67 -1.26 -7.26
C GLY A 111 13.87 -1.43 -8.19
N GLU A 112 14.85 -0.54 -8.14
CA GLU A 112 16.09 -0.66 -8.91
C GLU A 112 16.96 -1.82 -8.41
N LEU A 113 17.15 -1.95 -7.08
CA LEU A 113 17.96 -3.02 -6.48
C LEU A 113 17.40 -4.41 -6.74
N ARG A 114 16.07 -4.58 -6.72
CA ARG A 114 15.39 -5.87 -6.88
C ARG A 114 15.02 -6.16 -8.34
N GLY A 115 14.81 -5.11 -9.15
CA GLY A 115 14.31 -5.22 -10.52
C GLY A 115 15.36 -5.57 -11.56
N ALA A 116 16.66 -5.30 -11.33
CA ALA A 116 17.77 -5.50 -12.28
C ALA A 116 17.61 -4.85 -13.67
N ASP A 117 16.44 -4.29 -14.01
CA ASP A 117 16.22 -3.46 -15.17
C ASP A 117 16.80 -2.07 -14.90
N ARG A 118 18.05 -1.89 -15.33
CA ARG A 118 18.67 -0.57 -15.47
C ARG A 118 17.71 0.32 -16.26
N PRO A 119 17.29 1.49 -15.74
CA PRO A 119 16.56 2.45 -16.54
C PRO A 119 17.41 2.78 -17.77
N ARG A 120 16.93 2.36 -18.96
CA ARG A 120 17.57 2.74 -20.21
C ARG A 120 17.25 4.22 -20.42
N PRO A 121 18.26 5.09 -20.60
CA PRO A 121 17.99 6.47 -20.95
C PRO A 121 17.21 6.52 -22.25
N ALA A 122 16.25 7.44 -22.31
CA ALA A 122 15.48 7.75 -23.53
C ALA A 122 16.38 8.37 -24.60
#